data_AF-A0A958WAD5-F1
#
_entry.id   AF-A0A958WAD5-F1
#
_cell.length_a   1.000
_cell.length_b   1.000
_cell.length_c   1.000
_cell.angle_alpha   90.00
_cell.angle_beta   90.00
_cell.angle_gamma   90.00
#
_symmetry.space_group_name_H-M   'P 1'
#
loop_
_entity.id
_entity.type
_entity.pdbx_description
1 polymer ?
#
loop_
_entity_poly.entity_id
_entity_poly.type
_entity_poly.pdbx_seq_one_letter_code
_entity_poly.pdbx_strand_id
1 'polypeptide(L)'
;MLTAVACQQGSNETVMSKEDMASYLINLHIAEAEVQNLRLKRDSAEVVFDIYENYLSEKNGISDTLFINSYNYYLRHPKELEEIYAVVVDSISVRSSVDEVKE
;
A
#
# COMPACT_ATOMS: atom_id res chain seq x y z
N MET A 1 -8.69 -8.11 -28.92
CA MET A 1 -7.91 -8.40 -27.70
C MET A 1 -7.31 -7.07 -27.25
N LEU A 2 -7.94 -6.38 -26.30
CA LEU A 2 -7.33 -5.21 -25.68
C LEU A 2 -6.21 -5.71 -24.77
N THR A 3 -4.97 -5.62 -25.25
CA THR A 3 -3.80 -5.72 -24.40
C THR A 3 -3.70 -4.42 -23.63
N ALA A 4 -4.17 -4.42 -22.39
CA ALA A 4 -3.82 -3.39 -21.43
C ALA A 4 -2.30 -3.47 -21.22
N VAL A 5 -1.58 -2.52 -21.80
CA VAL A 5 -0.18 -2.28 -21.47
C VAL A 5 -0.19 -1.71 -20.06
N ALA A 6 0.02 -2.58 -19.08
CA ALA A 6 0.49 -2.15 -17.77
C ALA A 6 1.89 -1.58 -18.02
N CYS A 7 1.98 -0.26 -18.11
CA CYS A 7 3.26 0.43 -18.00
C CYS A 7 3.80 0.12 -16.62
N GLN A 8 4.67 -0.88 -16.53
CA GLN A 8 5.57 -1.03 -15.41
C GLN A 8 6.59 0.10 -15.57
N GLN A 9 6.24 1.27 -15.05
CA GLN A 9 7.07 2.47 -15.07
C GLN A 9 8.24 2.23 -14.12
N GLY A 10 9.24 1.48 -14.57
CA GLY A 10 10.57 1.50 -13.99
C GLY A 10 11.23 2.82 -14.38
N SER A 11 10.74 3.94 -13.87
CA SER A 11 11.45 5.21 -13.94
C SER A 11 12.55 5.18 -12.90
N ASN A 12 13.69 5.78 -13.26
CA ASN A 12 14.85 5.98 -12.38
C ASN A 12 14.54 7.06 -11.31
N GLU A 13 13.32 7.04 -10.79
CA GLU A 13 12.79 8.03 -9.85
C GLU A 13 13.26 7.70 -8.44
N THR A 14 13.79 8.71 -7.76
CA THR A 14 14.28 8.60 -6.38
C THR A 14 13.12 8.58 -5.36
N VAL A 15 11.92 8.95 -5.80
CA VAL A 15 10.69 9.07 -5.01
C VAL A 15 9.53 8.51 -5.84
N MET A 16 8.69 7.68 -5.24
CA MET A 16 7.46 7.15 -5.85
C MET A 16 6.49 8.28 -6.21
N SER A 17 5.64 8.06 -7.22
CA SER A 17 4.51 8.95 -7.47
C SER A 17 3.53 8.94 -6.28
N LYS A 18 2.68 9.97 -6.18
CA LYS A 18 1.64 10.03 -5.13
C LYS A 18 0.64 8.90 -5.30
N GLU A 19 0.32 8.57 -6.55
CA GLU A 19 -0.58 7.49 -6.94
C GLU A 19 -0.02 6.13 -6.54
N ASP A 20 1.25 5.85 -6.84
CA ASP A 20 1.90 4.59 -6.45
C ASP A 20 2.02 4.48 -4.93
N MET A 21 2.34 5.58 -4.25
CA MET A 21 2.42 5.62 -2.78
C MET A 21 1.05 5.35 -2.15
N ALA A 22 -0.01 6.01 -2.63
CA ALA A 22 -1.37 5.78 -2.15
C ALA A 22 -1.80 4.33 -2.38
N SER A 23 -1.57 3.79 -3.59
CA SER A 23 -1.87 2.40 -3.93
C SER A 23 -1.12 1.41 -3.03
N TYR A 24 0.16 1.63 -2.79
CA TYR A 24 0.96 0.78 -1.90
C TYR A 24 0.45 0.83 -0.46
N LEU A 25 0.22 2.03 0.11
CA LEU A 25 -0.28 2.20 1.47
C LEU A 25 -1.68 1.59 1.68
N ILE A 26 -2.58 1.70 0.69
CA ILE A 26 -3.89 1.04 0.73
C ILE A 26 -3.72 -0.47 0.86
N ASN A 27 -2.88 -1.08 0.02
CA ASN A 27 -2.66 -2.53 0.07
C ASN A 27 -1.97 -2.97 1.37
N LEU A 28 -1.03 -2.16 1.88
CA LEU A 28 -0.35 -2.42 3.14
C LEU A 28 -1.33 -2.43 4.32
N HIS A 29 -2.22 -1.44 4.42
CA HIS A 29 -3.23 -1.40 5.49
C HIS A 29 -4.27 -2.53 5.36
N ILE A 30 -4.64 -2.92 4.14
CA ILE A 30 -5.52 -4.08 3.93
C ILE A 30 -4.83 -5.36 4.43
N ALA A 31 -3.56 -5.57 4.07
CA ALA A 31 -2.80 -6.71 4.54
C ALA A 31 -2.67 -6.73 6.06
N GLU A 32 -2.43 -5.57 6.69
CA GLU A 32 -2.40 -5.43 8.14
C GLU A 32 -3.74 -5.86 8.77
N ALA A 33 -4.86 -5.37 8.24
CA ALA A 33 -6.19 -5.72 8.72
C ALA A 33 -6.50 -7.22 8.53
N GLU A 34 -6.11 -7.81 7.40
CA GLU A 34 -6.26 -9.24 7.14
C GLU A 34 -5.46 -10.08 8.15
N VAL A 35 -4.21 -9.70 8.44
CA VAL A 35 -3.38 -10.38 9.45
C VAL A 35 -3.97 -10.23 10.85
N GLN A 36 -4.48 -9.05 11.21
CA GLN A 36 -5.16 -8.82 12.49
C GLN A 36 -6.41 -9.72 12.63
N ASN A 37 -7.18 -9.90 11.54
CA ASN A 37 -8.36 -10.75 11.52
C ASN A 37 -8.05 -12.25 11.70
N LEU A 38 -6.81 -12.69 11.45
CA LEU A 38 -6.38 -14.06 11.76
C LEU A 38 -6.25 -14.32 13.27
N ARG A 39 -6.25 -13.27 14.11
CA ARG A 39 -6.19 -13.35 15.58
C ARG A 39 -5.01 -14.18 16.09
N LEU A 40 -3.88 -14.10 15.38
CA LEU A 40 -2.64 -14.79 15.73
C LEU A 40 -1.97 -14.15 16.95
N LYS A 41 -1.06 -14.89 17.60
CA LYS A 41 -0.13 -14.28 18.57
C LYS A 41 0.78 -13.28 17.84
N ARG A 42 1.21 -12.23 18.54
CA ARG A 42 2.03 -11.14 17.98
C ARG A 42 3.19 -11.63 17.12
N ASP A 43 4.01 -12.54 17.65
CA ASP A 43 5.21 -13.02 16.94
C ASP A 43 4.84 -13.81 15.67
N SER A 44 3.69 -14.49 15.65
CA SER A 44 3.20 -15.17 14.45
C SER A 44 2.55 -14.21 13.46
N ALA A 45 1.84 -13.19 13.95
CA ALA A 45 1.27 -12.13 13.11
C ALA A 45 2.38 -11.35 12.39
N GLU A 46 3.48 -11.04 13.07
CA GLU A 46 4.66 -10.36 12.50
C GLU A 46 5.24 -11.15 11.31
N VAL A 47 5.50 -12.45 11.49
CA VAL A 47 6.00 -13.31 10.41
C VAL A 47 5.02 -13.38 9.22
N VAL A 48 3.72 -13.45 9.49
CA VAL A 48 2.73 -13.46 8.40
C VAL A 48 2.71 -12.11 7.69
N PHE A 49 2.76 -11.00 8.41
CA PHE A 49 2.79 -9.68 7.83
C PHE A 49 4.02 -9.47 6.94
N ASP A 50 5.20 -9.91 7.35
CA ASP A 50 6.42 -9.86 6.53
C ASP A 50 6.24 -10.58 5.19
N ILE A 51 5.53 -11.72 5.18
CA ILE A 51 5.23 -12.45 3.93
C ILE A 51 4.33 -11.63 3.02
N TYR A 52 3.31 -10.96 3.56
CA TYR A 52 2.43 -10.08 2.79
C TYR A 52 3.19 -8.86 2.27
N GLU A 53 4.02 -8.21 3.09
CA GLU A 53 4.81 -7.04 2.69
C GLU A 53 5.75 -7.39 1.53
N ASN A 54 6.48 -8.50 1.63
CA ASN A 54 7.33 -9.00 0.53
C ASN A 54 6.52 -9.23 -0.76
N TYR A 55 5.36 -9.88 -0.64
CA TYR A 55 4.48 -10.10 -1.79
C TYR A 55 3.98 -8.79 -2.42
N LEU A 56 3.65 -7.79 -1.61
CA LEU A 56 3.21 -6.47 -2.11
C LEU A 56 4.34 -5.71 -2.81
N SER A 57 5.55 -5.72 -2.24
CA SER A 57 6.74 -5.13 -2.85
C SER A 57 7.04 -5.78 -4.21
N GLU A 58 7.02 -7.12 -4.30
CA GLU A 58 7.21 -7.85 -5.56
C GLU A 58 6.13 -7.53 -6.59
N LYS A 59 4.85 -7.56 -6.20
CA LYS A 59 3.70 -7.35 -7.09
C LYS A 59 3.72 -5.96 -7.71
N ASN A 60 4.10 -4.94 -6.94
CA ASN A 60 4.11 -3.57 -7.42
C ASN A 60 5.45 -3.18 -8.08
N GLY A 61 6.46 -4.06 -8.05
CA GLY A 61 7.80 -3.78 -8.57
C GLY A 61 8.52 -2.68 -7.79
N ILE A 62 8.16 -2.48 -6.52
CA ILE A 62 8.70 -1.44 -5.65
C ILE A 62 9.72 -2.09 -4.73
N SER A 63 10.96 -1.59 -4.74
CA SER A 63 11.94 -1.99 -3.74
C SER A 63 11.65 -1.29 -2.40
N ASP A 64 11.89 -1.98 -1.27
CA ASP A 64 11.70 -1.41 0.06
C ASP A 64 12.50 -0.11 0.27
N THR A 65 13.67 -0.01 -0.35
CA THR A 65 14.51 1.20 -0.29
C THR A 65 13.82 2.39 -0.98
N LEU A 66 13.18 2.17 -2.13
CA LEU A 66 12.42 3.21 -2.82
C LEU A 66 11.23 3.65 -1.98
N PHE A 67 10.48 2.72 -1.40
CA PHE A 67 9.36 3.02 -0.51
C PHE A 67 9.81 3.87 0.70
N ILE A 68 10.82 3.41 1.45
CA ILE A 68 11.32 4.10 2.64
C ILE A 68 11.81 5.52 2.30
N ASN A 69 12.56 5.68 1.20
CA ASN A 69 13.05 6.99 0.77
C ASN A 69 11.89 7.93 0.39
N SER A 70 10.88 7.40 -0.30
CA SER A 70 9.70 8.15 -0.73
C SER A 70 8.84 8.56 0.46
N TYR A 71 8.64 7.64 1.41
CA TYR A 71 7.90 7.93 2.63
C TYR A 71 8.58 9.03 3.45
N ASN A 72 9.91 8.93 3.62
CA ASN A 72 10.71 9.98 4.25
C ASN A 72 10.65 11.31 3.51
N TYR A 73 10.58 11.30 2.18
CA TYR A 73 10.36 12.50 1.38
C TYR A 73 9.00 13.13 1.72
N TYR A 74 7.91 12.37 1.68
CA TYR A 74 6.57 12.89 1.93
C TYR A 74 6.35 13.35 3.38
N LEU A 75 7.03 12.75 4.37
CA LEU A 75 7.05 13.26 5.75
C LEU A 75 7.58 14.70 5.86
N ARG A 76 8.44 15.14 4.92
CA ARG A 76 8.93 16.52 4.83
C ARG A 76 8.08 17.43 3.95
N HIS A 77 7.09 16.87 3.25
CA HIS A 77 6.19 17.57 2.32
C HIS A 77 4.73 17.32 2.75
N PRO A 78 4.29 17.93 3.87
CA PRO A 78 3.03 17.55 4.53
C PRO A 78 1.79 17.72 3.65
N LYS A 79 1.76 18.71 2.74
CA LYS A 79 0.64 18.87 1.80
C LYS A 79 0.51 17.71 0.82
N GLU A 80 1.64 17.19 0.35
CA GLU A 80 1.64 16.04 -0.56
C GLU A 80 1.26 14.76 0.17
N LEU A 81 1.74 14.60 1.42
CA LEU A 81 1.36 13.50 2.28
C LEU A 81 -0.14 13.52 2.60
N GLU A 82 -0.71 14.70 2.84
CA GLU A 82 -2.15 14.90 3.06
C GLU A 82 -2.97 14.45 1.85
N GLU A 83 -2.56 14.83 0.63
CA GLU A 83 -3.22 14.39 -0.61
C GLU A 83 -3.17 12.86 -0.77
N ILE A 84 -2.02 12.24 -0.48
CA ILE A 84 -1.86 10.78 -0.48
C ILE A 84 -2.83 10.14 0.52
N TYR A 85 -2.83 10.61 1.77
CA TYR A 85 -3.66 10.01 2.81
C TYR A 85 -5.16 10.27 2.61
N ALA A 86 -5.56 11.36 1.96
CA ALA A 86 -6.95 11.56 1.55
C ALA A 86 -7.43 10.41 0.65
N VAL A 87 -6.63 10.03 -0.35
CA VAL A 87 -6.93 8.89 -1.23
C VAL A 87 -6.94 7.56 -0.45
N VAL A 88 -6.00 7.37 0.47
CA VAL A 88 -5.92 6.15 1.29
C VAL A 88 -7.18 5.99 2.15
N VAL A 89 -7.55 7.04 2.90
CA VAL A 89 -8.72 7.04 3.79
C VAL A 89 -10.02 6.85 3.01
N ASP A 90 -10.19 7.56 1.89
CA ASP A 90 -11.37 7.42 1.04
C ASP A 90 -11.50 5.98 0.51
N SER A 91 -10.40 5.40 0.02
CA SER A 91 -10.39 4.04 -0.54
C SER A 91 -10.71 2.97 0.50
N ILE A 92 -10.13 3.08 1.70
CA ILE A 92 -10.40 2.14 2.80
C ILE A 92 -11.86 2.28 3.27
N SER A 93 -12.36 3.51 3.43
CA SER A 93 -13.74 3.78 3.89
C SER A 93 -14.78 3.18 2.94
N VAL A 94 -14.57 3.33 1.63
CA VAL A 94 -15.44 2.72 0.62
C VAL A 94 -15.42 1.19 0.74
N ARG A 95 -14.24 0.59 0.93
CA ARG A 95 -14.11 -0.87 1.03
C ARG A 95 -14.77 -1.43 2.30
N SER A 96 -14.54 -0.78 3.45
CA SER A 96 -15.18 -1.16 4.71
C SER A 96 -16.71 -1.09 4.62
N SER A 97 -17.24 -0.03 3.99
CA SER A 97 -18.69 0.12 3.78
C SER A 97 -19.26 -0.98 2.87
N VAL A 98 -18.48 -1.46 1.89
CA VAL A 98 -18.89 -2.56 1.01
C VAL A 98 -18.90 -3.91 1.74
N ASP A 99 -17.97 -4.12 2.67
CA ASP A 99 -17.89 -5.35 3.45
C ASP A 99 -19.06 -5.45 4.46
N GLU A 100 -19.52 -4.33 5.03
CA GLU A 100 -20.73 -4.28 5.89
C GLU A 100 -22.04 -4.61 5.16
N VAL A 101 -22.14 -4.33 3.86
CA VAL A 101 -23.36 -4.57 3.06
C VAL A 101 -23.49 -6.04 2.62
N LYS A 102 -22.43 -6.84 2.78
CA LYS A 102 -22.41 -8.26 2.36
C LYS A 102 -22.82 -9.25 3.46
N GLU A 103 -23.05 -8.79 4.69
CA GLU A 103 -23.66 -9.57 5.79
C GLU A 103 -25.19 -9.43 5.83
#